data_AF-A0A9J5ZRG8-F1
#
_entry.id   AF-A0A9J5ZRG8-F1
#
_cell.length_a   1.000
_cell.length_b   1.000
_cell.length_c   1.000
_cell.angle_alpha   90.00
_cell.angle_beta   90.00
_cell.angle_gamma   90.00
#
_symmetry.space_group_name_H-M   'P 1'
#
loop_
_entity.id
_entity.type
_entity.pdbx_description
1 polymer ?
#
loop_
_entity_poly.entity_id
_entity_poly.type
_entity_poly.pdbx_seq_one_letter_code
_entity_poly.pdbx_strand_id
1 'polypeptide(L)'
;MRKEKKTSDYAILKLKPTVRHVGGPMRGAGAEQISFLVRPMQENKITKNALIVFDKLGNKLDHEHLRVGFAFHFQRDALITLTVSSINKMLKLHVIDDAVHVTLGIHLVEVTTPASSKNYTEVVASVSSFCEYLAPLLHLSKPSVSTGVVPTAAAAAASLMVDG
;
A
#
# COMPACT_ATOMS: atom_id res chain seq x y z
N MET A 1 -27.23 20.04 -29.92
CA MET A 1 -26.00 19.92 -29.12
C MET A 1 -26.04 18.66 -28.26
N ARG A 2 -25.46 17.55 -28.72
CA ARG A 2 -25.20 16.38 -27.87
C ARG A 2 -24.01 16.73 -26.97
N LYS A 3 -24.23 16.82 -25.66
CA LYS A 3 -23.12 16.89 -24.69
C LYS A 3 -22.31 15.60 -24.86
N GLU A 4 -21.06 15.72 -25.25
CA GLU A 4 -20.07 14.64 -25.12
C GLU A 4 -20.06 14.21 -23.64
N LYS A 5 -20.68 13.07 -23.35
CA LYS A 5 -20.39 12.35 -22.11
C LYS A 5 -18.94 11.89 -22.24
N LYS A 6 -18.05 12.56 -21.52
CA LYS A 6 -16.62 12.26 -21.45
C LYS A 6 -16.41 10.76 -21.34
N THR A 7 -15.60 10.23 -22.24
CA THR A 7 -15.17 8.82 -22.34
C THR A 7 -14.71 8.22 -20.99
N SER A 8 -14.25 9.06 -20.06
CA SER A 8 -13.91 8.73 -18.66
C SER A 8 -15.07 8.11 -17.86
N ASP A 9 -16.28 8.67 -17.96
CA ASP A 9 -17.43 8.20 -17.16
C ASP A 9 -17.85 6.77 -17.56
N TYR A 10 -17.62 6.41 -18.83
CA TYR A 10 -17.91 5.07 -19.35
C TYR A 10 -16.86 4.03 -18.96
N ALA A 11 -15.61 4.44 -18.67
CA ALA A 11 -14.55 3.53 -18.30
C ALA A 11 -14.77 2.96 -16.89
N ILE A 12 -15.13 3.80 -15.92
CA ILE A 12 -15.31 3.37 -14.52
C ILE A 12 -16.52 2.46 -14.34
N LEU A 13 -17.58 2.66 -15.12
CA LEU A 13 -18.76 1.79 -15.12
C LEU A 13 -18.48 0.36 -15.63
N LYS A 14 -17.36 0.14 -16.33
CA LYS A 14 -16.96 -1.18 -16.85
C LYS A 14 -15.90 -1.88 -16.00
N LEU A 15 -15.33 -1.20 -15.00
CA LEU A 15 -14.35 -1.80 -14.11
C LEU A 15 -15.04 -2.75 -13.11
N LYS A 16 -14.31 -3.79 -12.69
CA LYS A 16 -14.72 -4.67 -11.57
C LYS A 16 -14.05 -4.15 -10.29
N PRO A 17 -14.71 -3.28 -9.51
CA PRO A 17 -14.11 -2.70 -8.33
C PRO A 17 -13.90 -3.73 -7.23
N THR A 18 -12.89 -3.48 -6.43
CA THR A 18 -12.66 -4.20 -5.17
C THR A 18 -12.88 -3.22 -4.04
N VAL A 19 -13.69 -3.61 -3.06
CA VAL A 19 -13.94 -2.82 -1.86
C VAL A 19 -13.12 -3.42 -0.74
N ARG A 20 -12.38 -2.54 -0.06
CA ARG A 20 -11.49 -2.90 1.03
C ARG A 20 -11.86 -2.09 2.26
N HIS A 21 -12.21 -2.78 3.33
CA HIS A 21 -12.35 -2.19 4.66
C HIS A 21 -11.03 -2.38 5.41
N VAL A 22 -10.40 -1.29 5.80
CA VAL A 22 -9.11 -1.27 6.50
C VAL A 22 -9.33 -0.71 7.90
N GLY A 23 -9.18 -1.54 8.92
CA GLY A 23 -9.32 -1.10 10.31
C GLY A 23 -8.06 -0.40 10.84
N GLY A 24 -8.17 0.08 12.07
CA GLY A 24 -7.07 0.75 12.76
C GLY A 24 -5.87 -0.18 13.03
N PRO A 25 -4.68 0.40 13.25
CA PRO A 25 -3.50 -0.39 13.59
C PRO A 25 -3.67 -1.11 14.93
N MET A 26 -3.07 -2.29 15.05
CA MET A 26 -2.97 -3.03 16.31
C MET A 26 -2.29 -2.15 17.38
N ARG A 27 -2.79 -2.23 18.61
CA ARG A 27 -2.31 -1.44 19.76
C ARG A 27 -1.89 -2.35 20.92
N GLY A 28 -1.11 -1.80 21.85
CA GLY A 28 -0.63 -2.50 23.05
C GLY A 28 0.82 -2.97 22.91
N ALA A 29 1.36 -3.58 23.98
CA ALA A 29 2.77 -3.95 24.10
C ALA A 29 3.27 -4.84 22.93
N GLY A 30 2.44 -5.78 22.47
CA GLY A 30 2.77 -6.62 21.32
C GLY A 30 2.89 -5.86 19.99
N ALA A 31 2.24 -4.70 19.85
CA ALA A 31 2.35 -3.85 18.66
C ALA A 31 3.59 -2.96 18.67
N GLU A 32 4.18 -2.69 19.85
CA GLU A 32 5.40 -1.90 20.01
C GLU A 32 6.67 -2.73 19.80
N GLN A 33 6.63 -4.02 20.15
CA GLN A 33 7.73 -4.95 19.96
C GLN A 33 7.94 -5.38 18.50
N ILE A 34 6.98 -5.09 17.62
CA ILE A 34 7.06 -5.45 16.20
C ILE A 34 7.45 -4.24 15.35
N SER A 35 8.40 -4.48 14.44
CA SER A 35 8.88 -3.48 13.48
C SER A 35 7.90 -3.23 12.32
N PHE A 36 6.75 -3.91 12.30
CA PHE A 36 5.75 -3.82 11.23
C PHE A 36 4.42 -3.27 11.76
N LEU A 37 3.62 -2.78 10.81
CA LEU A 37 2.27 -2.33 11.08
C LEU A 37 1.28 -3.47 10.81
N VAL A 38 0.63 -3.96 11.86
CA VAL A 38 -0.45 -4.95 11.74
C VAL A 38 -1.79 -4.24 11.83
N ARG A 39 -2.71 -4.56 10.91
CA ARG A 39 -4.08 -4.04 10.92
C ARG A 39 -5.06 -5.06 10.32
N PRO A 40 -6.31 -5.10 10.79
CA PRO A 40 -7.34 -5.92 10.18
C PRO A 40 -7.75 -5.34 8.83
N MET A 41 -7.94 -6.21 7.85
CA MET A 41 -8.35 -5.83 6.50
C MET A 41 -9.32 -6.87 5.95
N GLN A 42 -10.42 -6.40 5.39
CA GLN A 42 -11.38 -7.24 4.68
C GLN A 42 -11.53 -6.72 3.24
N GLU A 43 -11.47 -7.63 2.28
CA GLU A 43 -11.54 -7.29 0.86
C GLU A 43 -12.64 -8.10 0.18
N ASN A 44 -13.46 -7.44 -0.64
CA ASN A 44 -14.55 -8.05 -1.39
C ASN A 44 -14.59 -7.51 -2.81
N LYS A 45 -14.80 -8.40 -3.78
CA LYS A 45 -15.04 -8.04 -5.18
C LYS A 45 -16.50 -7.65 -5.37
N ILE A 46 -16.76 -6.56 -6.06
CA ILE A 46 -18.12 -6.09 -6.36
C ILE A 46 -18.35 -6.11 -7.87
N THR A 47 -19.52 -6.60 -8.28
CA THR A 47 -19.91 -6.74 -9.69
C THR A 47 -20.63 -5.51 -10.24
N LYS A 48 -21.15 -4.65 -9.37
CA LYS A 48 -21.87 -3.41 -9.69
C LYS A 48 -21.03 -2.19 -9.34
N ASN A 49 -21.47 -1.02 -9.79
CA ASN A 49 -20.84 0.24 -9.42
C ASN A 49 -20.89 0.45 -7.90
N ALA A 50 -19.73 0.37 -7.25
CA ALA A 50 -19.59 0.51 -5.80
C ALA A 50 -19.95 1.92 -5.30
N LEU A 51 -19.67 2.98 -6.08
CA LEU A 51 -19.93 4.36 -5.68
C LEU A 51 -21.43 4.60 -5.44
N ILE A 52 -22.29 4.06 -6.32
CA ILE A 52 -23.75 4.17 -6.17
C ILE A 52 -24.23 3.44 -4.92
N VAL A 53 -23.63 2.29 -4.59
CA VAL A 53 -23.98 1.53 -3.39
C VAL A 53 -23.64 2.34 -2.14
N PHE A 54 -22.44 2.90 -2.08
CA PHE A 54 -22.00 3.70 -0.93
C PHE A 54 -22.80 5.00 -0.76
N ASP A 55 -23.13 5.68 -1.86
CA ASP A 55 -23.98 6.89 -1.84
C ASP A 55 -25.38 6.59 -1.27
N LYS A 56 -26.01 5.48 -1.69
CA LYS A 56 -27.29 5.02 -1.14
C LYS A 56 -27.24 4.64 0.34
N LEU A 57 -26.08 4.23 0.83
CA LEU A 57 -25.84 3.95 2.24
C LEU A 57 -25.53 5.24 3.05
N GLY A 58 -25.52 6.41 2.40
CA GLY A 58 -25.28 7.70 3.05
C GLY A 58 -23.80 8.10 3.13
N ASN A 59 -22.90 7.38 2.45
CA ASN A 59 -21.48 7.72 2.42
C ASN A 59 -21.20 8.74 1.32
N LYS A 60 -20.24 9.62 1.56
CA LYS A 60 -19.74 10.58 0.57
C LYS A 60 -18.33 10.22 0.16
N LEU A 61 -18.01 10.41 -1.12
CA LEU A 61 -16.64 10.29 -1.60
C LEU A 61 -15.80 11.44 -1.02
N ASP A 62 -14.74 11.09 -0.29
CA ASP A 62 -13.85 12.05 0.37
C ASP A 62 -12.71 12.49 -0.56
N HIS A 63 -11.92 11.52 -1.04
CA HIS A 63 -10.79 11.78 -1.93
C HIS A 63 -10.55 10.62 -2.90
N GLU A 64 -9.92 10.93 -4.02
CA GLU A 64 -9.53 9.96 -5.05
C GLU A 64 -8.04 10.12 -5.37
N HIS A 65 -7.31 9.00 -5.36
CA HIS A 65 -5.89 8.96 -5.69
C HIS A 65 -5.66 7.93 -6.80
N LEU A 66 -4.77 8.27 -7.72
CA LEU A 66 -4.26 7.37 -8.75
C LEU A 66 -2.89 6.85 -8.31
N ARG A 67 -2.79 5.53 -8.12
CA ARG A 67 -1.53 4.85 -7.81
C ARG A 67 -0.96 4.23 -9.09
N VAL A 68 0.28 4.55 -9.42
CA VAL A 68 0.98 4.03 -10.62
C VAL A 68 2.30 3.40 -10.19
N GLY A 69 2.57 2.17 -10.61
CA GLY A 69 3.80 1.48 -10.26
C GLY A 69 3.77 -0.01 -10.53
N PHE A 70 4.66 -0.73 -9.83
CA PHE A 70 4.88 -2.17 -9.99
C PHE A 70 4.64 -2.90 -8.67
N ALA A 71 4.20 -4.15 -8.78
CA ALA A 71 4.03 -5.06 -7.66
C ALA A 71 4.77 -6.37 -7.95
N PHE A 72 5.65 -6.76 -7.05
CA PHE A 72 6.40 -8.01 -7.09
C PHE A 72 5.85 -8.94 -6.02
N HIS A 73 5.62 -10.19 -6.41
CA HIS A 73 5.02 -11.21 -5.56
C HIS A 73 6.07 -12.27 -5.29
N PHE A 74 6.44 -12.45 -4.02
CA PHE A 74 7.43 -13.42 -3.58
C PHE A 74 6.73 -14.49 -2.75
N GLN A 75 6.89 -15.75 -3.15
CA GLN A 75 6.41 -16.89 -2.38
C GLN A 75 7.59 -17.43 -1.54
N ARG A 76 7.48 -17.26 -0.22
CA ARG A 76 8.31 -17.95 0.80
C ARG A 76 7.38 -18.81 1.64
N ASP A 77 7.50 -18.78 2.97
CA ASP A 77 6.50 -19.36 3.89
C ASP A 77 5.21 -18.53 3.94
N ALA A 78 5.21 -17.34 3.33
CA ALA A 78 4.03 -16.51 3.07
C ALA A 78 4.16 -15.78 1.72
N LEU A 79 3.01 -15.36 1.17
CA LEU A 79 2.96 -14.50 -0.02
C LEU A 79 3.30 -13.06 0.36
N ILE A 80 4.53 -12.66 0.10
CA ILE A 80 5.01 -11.29 0.34
C ILE A 80 4.82 -10.47 -0.94
N THR A 81 4.16 -9.33 -0.81
CA THR A 81 3.94 -8.38 -1.90
C THR A 81 4.77 -7.12 -1.65
N LEU A 82 5.76 -6.88 -2.51
CA LEU A 82 6.53 -5.64 -2.56
C LEU A 82 5.93 -4.74 -3.63
N THR A 83 5.51 -3.55 -3.25
CA THR A 83 4.96 -2.56 -4.18
C THR A 83 5.87 -1.34 -4.22
N VAL A 84 6.17 -0.84 -5.42
CA VAL A 84 6.90 0.40 -5.65
C VAL A 84 6.01 1.28 -6.52
N SER A 85 5.57 2.42 -5.99
CA SER A 85 4.55 3.21 -6.66
C SER A 85 4.63 4.70 -6.39
N SER A 86 4.22 5.50 -7.36
CA SER A 86 3.88 6.90 -7.17
C SER A 86 2.39 7.05 -6.83
N ILE A 87 2.07 8.03 -6.00
CA ILE A 87 0.69 8.42 -5.67
C ILE A 87 0.42 9.78 -6.31
N ASN A 88 -0.66 9.84 -7.07
CA ASN A 88 -1.11 11.04 -7.76
C ASN A 88 -2.47 11.44 -7.23
N LYS A 89 -2.65 12.73 -6.97
CA LYS A 89 -3.95 13.31 -6.59
C LYS A 89 -4.76 13.57 -7.85
N MET A 90 -6.01 13.15 -7.81
CA MET A 90 -6.98 13.41 -8.88
C MET A 90 -7.58 14.80 -8.67
N LEU A 91 -7.29 15.75 -9.57
CA LEU A 91 -7.82 17.12 -9.49
C LEU A 91 -9.30 17.20 -9.87
N LYS A 92 -9.74 16.27 -10.73
CA LYS A 92 -11.14 16.07 -11.09
C LYS A 92 -11.45 14.60 -10.89
N LEU A 93 -12.63 14.33 -10.34
CA LEU A 93 -13.09 12.95 -10.15
C LEU A 93 -13.02 12.20 -11.46
N HIS A 94 -12.43 11.01 -11.44
CA HIS A 94 -12.44 10.05 -12.53
C HIS A 94 -11.67 10.47 -13.79
N VAL A 95 -10.93 11.58 -13.78
CA VAL A 95 -10.12 12.06 -14.90
C VAL A 95 -8.64 11.78 -14.62
N ILE A 96 -8.15 10.66 -15.17
CA ILE A 96 -6.79 10.14 -14.91
C ILE A 96 -5.73 11.05 -15.55
N ASP A 97 -6.02 11.64 -16.71
CA ASP A 97 -5.07 12.46 -17.48
C ASP A 97 -4.69 13.77 -16.75
N ASP A 98 -5.55 14.24 -15.86
CA ASP A 98 -5.34 15.46 -15.06
C ASP A 98 -4.68 15.16 -13.70
N ALA A 99 -4.24 13.92 -13.45
CA ALA A 99 -3.65 13.52 -12.17
C ALA A 99 -2.27 14.15 -11.96
N VAL A 100 -2.00 14.64 -10.75
CA VAL A 100 -0.74 15.29 -10.39
C VAL A 100 -0.05 14.55 -9.26
N HIS A 101 1.26 14.35 -9.37
CA HIS A 101 2.07 13.71 -8.33
C HIS A 101 1.91 14.40 -6.98
N VAL A 102 1.61 13.62 -5.94
CA VAL A 102 1.54 14.13 -4.55
C VAL A 102 2.94 14.51 -4.06
N THR A 103 3.95 13.75 -4.48
CA THR A 103 5.34 13.99 -4.11
C THR A 103 6.23 13.75 -5.33
N LEU A 104 6.98 14.78 -5.73
CA LEU A 104 7.89 14.70 -6.87
C LEU A 104 9.14 13.90 -6.49
N GLY A 105 9.55 12.98 -7.38
CA GLY A 105 10.80 12.22 -7.23
C GLY A 105 10.79 11.15 -6.13
N ILE A 106 9.68 10.95 -5.41
CA ILE A 106 9.58 9.99 -4.31
C ILE A 106 8.61 8.88 -4.70
N HIS A 107 9.08 7.63 -4.58
CA HIS A 107 8.26 6.44 -4.73
C HIS A 107 7.96 5.85 -3.35
N LEU A 108 6.71 5.50 -3.13
CA LEU A 108 6.30 4.74 -1.97
C LEU A 108 6.64 3.28 -2.19
N VAL A 109 7.45 2.74 -1.28
CA VAL A 109 7.78 1.32 -1.21
C VAL A 109 7.02 0.70 -0.03
N GLU A 110 6.17 -0.29 -0.31
CA GLU A 110 5.45 -1.03 0.73
C GLU A 110 5.68 -2.52 0.60
N VAL A 111 6.02 -3.15 1.72
CA VAL A 111 6.04 -4.61 1.87
C VAL A 111 4.80 -5.00 2.66
N THR A 112 3.96 -5.85 2.07
CA THR A 112 2.71 -6.29 2.68
C THR A 112 2.56 -7.80 2.57
N THR A 113 1.87 -8.41 3.54
CA THR A 113 1.59 -9.84 3.54
C THR A 113 0.28 -10.07 4.28
N PRO A 114 -0.67 -10.82 3.70
CA PRO A 114 -1.88 -11.20 4.42
C PRO A 114 -1.53 -12.18 5.54
N ALA A 115 -2.07 -11.94 6.73
CA ALA A 115 -1.92 -12.82 7.88
C ALA A 115 -3.29 -13.25 8.41
N SER A 116 -3.35 -14.46 8.95
CA SER A 116 -4.48 -14.97 9.73
C SER A 116 -4.00 -15.28 11.16
N SER A 117 -4.93 -15.51 12.08
CA SER A 117 -4.57 -15.92 13.44
C SER A 117 -3.79 -17.23 13.52
N LYS A 118 -3.84 -18.08 12.48
CA LYS A 118 -3.19 -19.39 12.44
C LYS A 118 -1.72 -19.34 12.03
N ASN A 119 -1.36 -18.41 11.16
CA ASN A 119 -0.03 -18.33 10.54
C ASN A 119 0.72 -17.03 10.85
N TYR A 120 0.22 -16.26 11.84
CA TYR A 120 0.77 -14.95 12.17
C TYR A 120 2.27 -14.98 12.45
N THR A 121 2.73 -15.93 13.27
CA THR A 121 4.14 -16.05 13.67
C THR A 121 5.06 -16.32 12.47
N GLU A 122 4.65 -17.22 11.58
CA GLU A 122 5.40 -17.57 10.36
C GLU A 122 5.47 -16.38 9.39
N VAL A 123 4.35 -15.66 9.24
CA VAL A 123 4.27 -14.45 8.41
C VAL A 123 5.21 -13.37 8.95
N VAL A 124 5.21 -13.13 10.27
CA VAL A 124 6.09 -12.13 10.88
C VAL A 124 7.56 -12.48 10.66
N ALA A 125 7.95 -13.74 10.88
CA ALA A 125 9.33 -14.18 10.63
C ALA A 125 9.73 -14.02 9.15
N SER A 126 8.84 -14.39 8.23
CA SER A 126 9.07 -14.28 6.78
C SER A 126 9.27 -12.84 6.34
N VAL A 127 8.42 -11.93 6.82
CA VAL A 127 8.50 -10.50 6.50
C VAL A 127 9.76 -9.88 7.12
N SER A 128 10.13 -10.24 8.35
CA SER A 128 11.39 -9.81 8.96
C SER A 128 12.61 -10.19 8.13
N SER A 129 12.75 -11.48 7.80
CA SER A 129 13.86 -11.97 6.97
C SER A 129 13.89 -11.31 5.59
N PHE A 130 12.71 -11.04 5.00
CA PHE A 130 12.63 -10.36 3.71
C PHE A 130 13.05 -8.89 3.80
N CYS A 131 12.66 -8.17 4.86
CA CYS A 131 13.08 -6.81 5.10
C CYS A 131 14.58 -6.71 5.38
N GLU A 132 15.16 -7.66 6.11
CA GLU A 132 16.62 -7.76 6.31
C GLU A 132 17.37 -7.97 5.00
N TYR A 133 16.85 -8.84 4.12
CA TYR A 133 17.40 -9.04 2.78
C TYR A 133 17.38 -7.77 1.92
N LEU A 134 16.36 -6.91 2.10
CA LEU A 134 16.27 -5.63 1.38
C LEU A 134 17.04 -4.49 2.03
N ALA A 135 17.49 -4.63 3.28
CA ALA A 135 18.12 -3.55 4.05
C ALA A 135 19.31 -2.86 3.37
N PRO A 136 20.18 -3.56 2.59
CA PRO A 136 21.27 -2.90 1.86
C PRO A 136 20.80 -1.95 0.74
N LEU A 137 19.56 -2.14 0.25
CA LEU A 137 19.02 -1.39 -0.89
C LEU A 137 17.98 -0.35 -0.45
N LEU A 138 17.23 -0.65 0.61
CA LEU A 138 16.03 0.10 0.99
C LEU A 138 15.91 0.17 2.52
N HIS A 139 15.71 1.39 3.02
CA HIS A 139 15.39 1.60 4.42
C HIS A 139 13.89 1.49 4.65
N LEU A 140 13.44 0.31 5.10
CA LEU A 140 12.04 0.07 5.46
C LEU A 140 11.81 0.40 6.93
N SER A 141 10.65 0.99 7.24
CA SER A 141 10.22 1.28 8.60
C SER A 141 8.72 1.07 8.78
N LYS A 142 8.30 0.98 10.04
CA LYS A 142 6.87 1.06 10.38
C LYS A 142 6.37 2.46 9.99
N PRO A 143 5.25 2.59 9.26
CA PRO A 143 4.67 3.88 8.93
C PRO A 143 4.47 4.75 10.18
N SER A 144 4.77 6.05 10.07
CA SER A 144 4.79 7.03 11.17
C SER A 144 5.93 6.89 12.19
N VAL A 145 6.81 5.90 12.03
CA VAL A 145 8.03 5.73 12.83
C VAL A 145 9.23 5.87 11.89
N SER A 146 10.00 6.94 12.05
CA SER A 146 11.18 7.24 11.21
C SER A 146 12.38 6.34 11.53
N THR A 147 12.43 5.78 12.75
CA THR A 147 13.42 4.77 13.13
C THR A 147 13.10 3.48 12.36
N GLY A 148 14.02 3.04 11.50
CA GLY A 148 13.87 1.89 10.63
C GLY A 148 13.50 0.59 11.34
N VAL A 149 13.17 -0.44 10.55
CA VAL A 149 12.91 -1.81 11.04
C VAL A 149 14.13 -2.41 11.74
N VAL A 150 15.34 -1.84 11.58
CA VAL A 150 16.59 -2.39 12.11
C VAL A 150 17.54 -1.29 12.59
N PRO A 151 18.29 -1.48 13.69
CA PRO A 151 19.50 -0.69 14.00
C PRO A 151 20.68 -0.92 13.03
N THR A 152 20.45 -1.45 11.84
CA THR A 152 21.48 -1.82 10.85
C THR A 152 21.70 -0.75 9.78
N ALA A 153 20.93 0.34 9.75
CA ALA A 153 21.18 1.46 8.83
C ALA A 153 22.60 2.06 9.01
N ALA A 154 23.10 2.12 10.26
CA ALA A 154 24.46 2.56 10.54
C ALA A 154 25.52 1.54 10.06
N ALA A 155 25.26 0.24 10.18
CA ALA A 155 26.19 -0.81 9.78
C ALA A 155 26.23 -1.02 8.26
N ALA A 156 25.09 -0.91 7.56
CA ALA A 156 25.03 -1.00 6.11
C ALA A 156 25.63 0.24 5.42
N ALA A 157 25.40 1.44 5.96
CA ALA A 157 26.06 2.66 5.49
C ALA A 157 27.59 2.59 5.70
N ALA A 158 28.04 2.05 6.84
CA ALA A 158 29.47 1.83 7.08
C ALA A 158 30.09 0.85 6.07
N SER A 159 29.37 -0.17 5.62
CA SER A 159 29.89 -1.13 4.64
C SER A 159 30.04 -0.56 3.22
N LEU A 160 29.28 0.49 2.86
CA LEU A 160 29.42 1.19 1.58
C LEU A 160 30.50 2.28 1.58
N MET A 161 30.98 2.70 2.76
CA MET A 161 32.01 3.72 2.92
C MET A 161 33.43 3.16 3.10
N VAL A 162 33.58 1.83 3.15
CA VAL A 162 34.88 1.16 3.37
C VAL A 162 35.56 0.69 2.07
N ASP A 163 34.86 0.70 0.93
CA ASP A 163 35.49 0.53 -0.38
C ASP A 163 35.66 1.89 -1.08
N GLY A 164 36.75 2.58 -0.73
CA GLY A 164 37.22 3.82 -1.34
C GLY A 164 38.73 3.98 -1.18
#